data_AF-A0AAD7AC19-F1
#
_entry.id   AF-A0AAD7AC19-F1
#
_cell.length_a   1.000
_cell.length_b   1.000
_cell.length_c   1.000
_cell.angle_alpha   90.00
_cell.angle_beta   90.00
_cell.angle_gamma   90.00
#
_symmetry.space_group_name_H-M   'P 1'
#
loop_
_entity.id
_entity.type
_entity.pdbx_description
1 polymer ?
#
loop_
_entity_poly.entity_id
_entity_poly.type
_entity_poly.pdbx_seq_one_letter_code
_entity_poly.pdbx_strand_id
1 'polypeptide(L)'
;MIQQTSAIIASPPEGFFLHPWILQAQLLRRIRQNHKALELIRAAVAVGCQKYWTDNDKVFNLQLYFLLAELATTWGLVGQPKRALKAAEQAVVTCRKDVGEAQKCVLIHALTTLSNCLAAVWRNNEALTIAQEAVSLYAQNAPHMWGNFLFTIRKQELGGNAFLALSLRLSTSGKAEQAWSNAEEATKLYRELVALAPRHLPILATSLRNLATLLWEAGRRDEALAACEEAVNLMRKAA
;
A
#
# COMPACT_ATOMS: atom_id res chain seq x y z
N MET A 1 23.81 -23.30 -15.21
CA MET A 1 22.86 -23.96 -16.14
C MET A 1 21.47 -23.74 -15.57
N ILE A 2 20.72 -22.81 -16.16
CA ILE A 2 19.42 -22.35 -15.69
C ILE A 2 18.39 -23.39 -16.14
N GLN A 3 17.95 -24.25 -15.23
CA GLN A 3 16.79 -25.10 -15.43
C GLN A 3 16.04 -25.21 -14.11
N GLN A 4 14.92 -24.50 -14.04
CA GLN A 4 13.66 -24.79 -13.30
C GLN A 4 12.92 -23.47 -13.02
N THR A 5 12.48 -22.79 -14.08
CA THR A 5 11.54 -21.65 -14.02
C THR A 5 10.29 -21.93 -14.86
N SER A 6 9.80 -23.18 -14.84
CA SER A 6 8.57 -23.59 -15.54
C SER A 6 7.40 -23.94 -14.60
N ALA A 7 7.54 -23.74 -13.29
CA ALA A 7 6.42 -23.90 -12.33
C ALA A 7 5.58 -22.62 -12.13
N ILE A 8 5.65 -21.65 -13.06
CA ILE A 8 5.15 -20.28 -12.85
C ILE A 8 3.60 -20.17 -12.96
N ILE A 9 2.88 -21.19 -13.41
CA ILE A 9 1.44 -21.09 -13.67
C ILE A 9 0.72 -22.41 -13.37
N ALA A 10 0.87 -22.95 -12.16
CA ALA A 10 0.00 -24.04 -11.71
C ALA A 10 -1.20 -23.43 -10.96
N SER A 11 -2.42 -23.67 -11.45
CA SER A 11 -3.65 -23.32 -10.74
C SER A 11 -3.61 -23.92 -9.32
N PRO A 12 -3.94 -23.16 -8.27
CA PRO A 12 -3.76 -23.62 -6.91
C PRO A 12 -4.79 -24.72 -6.57
N PRO A 13 -4.40 -25.76 -5.81
CA PRO A 13 -5.32 -26.79 -5.35
C PRO A 13 -6.35 -26.24 -4.35
N GLU A 14 -7.47 -26.95 -4.20
CA GLU A 14 -8.62 -26.57 -3.40
C GLU A 14 -8.22 -26.20 -1.95
N GLY A 15 -8.62 -24.99 -1.51
CA GLY A 15 -8.37 -24.50 -0.14
C GLY A 15 -7.25 -23.46 0.02
N PHE A 16 -6.56 -23.06 -1.06
CA PHE A 16 -5.45 -22.12 -0.96
C PHE A 16 -5.85 -20.65 -0.73
N PHE A 17 -5.19 -20.00 0.23
CA PHE A 17 -5.20 -18.55 0.44
C PHE A 17 -4.51 -17.84 -0.73
N LEU A 18 -5.06 -16.72 -1.22
CA LEU A 18 -4.43 -15.91 -2.28
C LEU A 18 -3.19 -15.12 -1.79
N HIS A 19 -2.93 -15.15 -0.48
CA HIS A 19 -1.85 -14.44 0.20
C HIS A 19 -0.43 -14.76 -0.32
N PRO A 20 -0.04 -16.02 -0.64
CA PRO A 20 1.29 -16.30 -1.19
C PRO A 20 1.54 -15.63 -2.55
N TRP A 21 0.51 -15.55 -3.39
CA TRP A 21 0.61 -14.91 -4.72
C TRP A 21 0.80 -13.40 -4.58
N ILE A 22 0.07 -12.79 -3.66
CA ILE A 22 0.23 -11.40 -3.25
C ILE A 22 1.67 -11.13 -2.80
N LEU A 23 2.18 -11.93 -1.86
CA LEU A 23 3.52 -11.74 -1.30
C LEU A 23 4.58 -11.90 -2.39
N GLN A 24 4.45 -12.91 -3.24
CA GLN A 24 5.36 -13.11 -4.37
C GLN A 24 5.32 -11.94 -5.34
N ALA A 25 4.15 -11.39 -5.66
CA ALA A 25 4.05 -10.23 -6.52
C ALA A 25 4.69 -8.98 -5.91
N GLN A 26 4.51 -8.75 -4.61
CA GLN A 26 5.19 -7.68 -3.87
C GLN A 26 6.72 -7.83 -3.92
N LEU A 27 7.23 -9.05 -3.77
CA LEU A 27 8.66 -9.34 -3.91
C LEU A 27 9.16 -9.08 -5.34
N LEU A 28 8.41 -9.50 -6.36
CA LEU A 28 8.72 -9.23 -7.77
C LEU A 28 8.78 -7.72 -8.06
N ARG A 29 7.88 -6.92 -7.48
CA ARG A 29 7.91 -5.45 -7.57
C ARG A 29 9.16 -4.85 -6.92
N ARG A 30 9.57 -5.37 -5.77
CA ARG A 30 10.80 -4.91 -5.07
C ARG A 30 12.06 -5.12 -5.89
N ILE A 31 12.15 -6.23 -6.62
CA ILE A 31 13.25 -6.50 -7.55
C ILE A 31 13.02 -5.90 -8.96
N ARG A 32 12.08 -4.95 -9.09
CA ARG A 32 11.71 -4.24 -10.33
C ARG A 32 11.24 -5.12 -11.48
N GLN A 33 10.82 -6.35 -11.21
CA GLN A 33 10.20 -7.25 -12.21
C GLN A 33 8.70 -6.98 -12.32
N ASN A 34 8.33 -5.73 -12.63
CA ASN A 34 6.94 -5.25 -12.60
C ASN A 34 6.02 -5.96 -13.59
N HIS A 35 6.53 -6.36 -14.76
CA HIS A 35 5.76 -7.13 -15.75
C HIS A 35 5.40 -8.53 -15.26
N LYS A 36 6.34 -9.24 -14.61
CA LYS A 36 6.06 -10.55 -14.02
C LYS A 36 5.13 -10.45 -12.82
N ALA A 37 5.30 -9.42 -11.99
CA ALA A 37 4.37 -9.13 -10.91
C ALA A 37 2.94 -8.92 -11.46
N LEU A 38 2.82 -8.22 -12.60
CA LEU A 38 1.53 -7.97 -13.23
C LEU A 38 0.89 -9.26 -13.74
N GLU A 39 1.65 -10.12 -14.41
CA GLU A 39 1.16 -11.43 -14.87
C GLU A 39 0.65 -12.28 -13.71
N LEU A 40 1.43 -12.36 -12.63
CA LEU A 40 1.08 -13.12 -11.43
C LEU A 40 -0.21 -12.60 -10.77
N ILE A 41 -0.33 -11.28 -10.57
CA ILE A 41 -1.53 -10.69 -9.96
C ILE A 41 -2.75 -10.84 -10.86
N ARG A 42 -2.60 -10.69 -12.18
CA ARG A 42 -3.72 -10.90 -13.11
C ARG A 42 -4.23 -12.34 -13.06
N ALA A 43 -3.33 -13.31 -12.97
CA ALA A 43 -3.69 -14.71 -12.80
C ALA A 43 -4.38 -14.94 -11.43
N ALA A 44 -3.88 -14.35 -10.34
CA ALA A 44 -4.54 -14.42 -9.03
C ALA A 44 -5.96 -13.82 -9.05
N VAL A 45 -6.15 -12.67 -9.71
CA VAL A 45 -7.48 -12.04 -9.86
C VAL A 45 -8.40 -12.91 -10.70
N ALA A 46 -7.91 -13.52 -11.79
CA ALA A 46 -8.73 -14.42 -12.61
C ALA A 46 -9.22 -15.63 -11.81
N VAL A 47 -8.33 -16.27 -11.03
CA VAL A 47 -8.68 -17.39 -10.14
C VAL A 47 -9.66 -16.93 -9.05
N GLY A 48 -9.42 -15.77 -8.44
CA GLY A 48 -10.30 -15.19 -7.43
C GLY A 48 -11.71 -14.89 -7.97
N CYS A 49 -11.81 -14.30 -9.16
CA CYS A 49 -13.07 -13.99 -9.83
C CYS A 49 -13.83 -15.25 -10.29
N GLN A 50 -13.14 -16.30 -10.76
CA GLN A 50 -13.77 -17.55 -11.17
C GLN A 50 -14.44 -18.25 -9.98
N LYS A 51 -13.85 -18.14 -8.79
CA LYS A 51 -14.38 -18.72 -7.54
C LYS A 51 -15.46 -17.83 -6.88
N TYR A 52 -15.46 -16.53 -7.18
CA TYR A 52 -16.44 -15.53 -6.73
C TYR A 52 -17.88 -15.81 -7.20
N TRP A 53 -18.07 -16.67 -8.20
CA TRP A 53 -19.40 -16.99 -8.74
C TRP A 53 -20.10 -18.17 -8.06
N THR A 54 -19.45 -18.89 -7.13
CA THR A 54 -20.05 -20.08 -6.52
C THR A 54 -20.33 -19.94 -5.03
N ASP A 55 -19.52 -19.19 -4.26
CA ASP A 55 -19.70 -19.09 -2.81
C ASP A 55 -19.72 -17.64 -2.32
N ASN A 56 -20.77 -17.29 -1.59
CA ASN A 56 -20.98 -15.98 -0.95
C ASN A 56 -20.11 -15.82 0.31
N ASP A 57 -18.84 -16.21 0.24
CA ASP A 57 -17.91 -16.25 1.38
C ASP A 57 -17.22 -14.89 1.58
N LYS A 58 -17.49 -14.26 2.73
CA LYS A 58 -16.95 -12.95 3.13
C LYS A 58 -15.41 -12.92 3.21
N VAL A 59 -14.75 -14.05 3.52
CA VAL A 59 -13.28 -14.11 3.61
C VAL A 59 -12.63 -14.06 2.23
N PHE A 60 -13.23 -14.70 1.23
CA PHE A 60 -12.77 -14.63 -0.17
C PHE A 60 -12.92 -13.22 -0.75
N ASN A 61 -13.98 -12.49 -0.37
CA ASN A 61 -14.20 -11.11 -0.79
C ASN A 61 -13.06 -10.18 -0.36
N LEU A 62 -12.56 -10.30 0.87
CA LEU A 62 -11.44 -9.50 1.38
C LEU A 62 -10.14 -9.73 0.60
N GLN A 63 -9.86 -10.98 0.23
CA GLN A 63 -8.66 -11.32 -0.54
C GLN A 63 -8.72 -10.78 -1.97
N LEU A 64 -9.89 -10.85 -2.61
CA LEU A 64 -10.08 -10.29 -3.95
C LEU A 64 -9.92 -8.77 -3.97
N TYR A 65 -10.49 -8.07 -3.00
CA TYR A 65 -10.34 -6.61 -2.90
C TYR A 65 -8.89 -6.20 -2.72
N PHE A 66 -8.14 -6.95 -1.92
CA PHE A 66 -6.71 -6.74 -1.77
C PHE A 66 -5.96 -6.97 -3.09
N LEU A 67 -6.30 -8.03 -3.83
CA LEU A 67 -5.74 -8.29 -5.16
C LEU A 67 -6.04 -7.17 -6.16
N LEU A 68 -7.22 -6.56 -6.13
CA LEU A 68 -7.55 -5.44 -7.01
C LEU A 68 -6.70 -4.19 -6.71
N ALA A 69 -6.43 -3.92 -5.43
CA ALA A 69 -5.54 -2.83 -5.03
C ALA A 69 -4.07 -3.11 -5.41
N GLU A 70 -3.62 -4.35 -5.26
CA GLU A 70 -2.29 -4.78 -5.73
C GLU A 70 -2.17 -4.71 -7.26
N LEU A 71 -3.24 -5.07 -7.99
CA LEU A 71 -3.30 -4.95 -9.44
C LEU A 71 -3.20 -3.49 -9.88
N ALA A 72 -3.95 -2.59 -9.24
CA ALA A 72 -3.88 -1.16 -9.50
C ALA A 72 -2.48 -0.61 -9.27
N THR A 73 -1.85 -0.96 -8.15
CA THR A 73 -0.46 -0.57 -7.85
C THR A 73 0.50 -1.05 -8.94
N THR A 74 0.34 -2.29 -9.39
CA THR A 74 1.23 -2.88 -10.40
C THR A 74 1.02 -2.27 -11.78
N TRP A 75 -0.22 -1.95 -12.17
CA TRP A 75 -0.51 -1.18 -13.38
C TRP A 75 0.11 0.21 -13.36
N GLY A 76 0.12 0.89 -12.21
CA GLY A 76 0.83 2.17 -12.06
C GLY A 76 2.32 2.03 -12.37
N LEU A 77 2.96 0.99 -11.84
CA LEU A 77 4.40 0.74 -12.01
C LEU A 77 4.82 0.29 -13.42
N VAL A 78 3.91 -0.28 -14.21
CA VAL A 78 4.15 -0.58 -15.64
C VAL A 78 3.72 0.55 -16.58
N GLY A 79 3.43 1.75 -16.03
CA GLY A 79 3.10 2.93 -16.83
C GLY A 79 1.68 2.93 -17.41
N GLN A 80 0.73 2.25 -16.76
CA GLN A 80 -0.68 2.21 -17.20
C GLN A 80 -1.62 2.90 -16.18
N PRO A 81 -1.47 4.22 -15.93
CA PRO A 81 -2.16 4.92 -14.85
C PRO A 81 -3.68 4.94 -15.02
N LYS A 82 -4.20 4.96 -16.26
CA LYS A 82 -5.65 4.89 -16.53
C LYS A 82 -6.26 3.54 -16.13
N ARG A 83 -5.56 2.44 -16.39
CA ARG A 83 -6.02 1.10 -15.97
C ARG A 83 -5.90 0.92 -14.46
N ALA A 84 -4.80 1.42 -13.88
CA ALA A 84 -4.60 1.46 -12.44
C ALA A 84 -5.75 2.18 -11.73
N LEU A 85 -6.11 3.38 -12.21
CA LEU A 85 -7.22 4.16 -11.69
C LEU A 85 -8.54 3.39 -11.73
N LYS A 86 -8.89 2.80 -12.89
CA LYS A 86 -10.13 2.05 -13.04
C LYS A 86 -10.21 0.87 -12.06
N ALA A 87 -9.12 0.12 -11.86
CA ALA A 87 -9.10 -0.96 -10.86
C ALA A 87 -9.22 -0.43 -9.43
N ALA A 88 -8.55 0.68 -9.10
CA ALA A 88 -8.62 1.26 -7.77
C ALA A 88 -10.04 1.79 -7.45
N GLU A 89 -10.71 2.43 -8.42
CA GLU A 89 -12.11 2.86 -8.31
C GLU A 89 -13.04 1.66 -8.09
N GLN A 90 -12.86 0.58 -8.86
CA GLN A 90 -13.63 -0.66 -8.69
C GLN A 90 -13.41 -1.30 -7.32
N ALA A 91 -12.16 -1.30 -6.82
CA ALA A 91 -11.85 -1.81 -5.48
C ALA A 91 -12.60 -1.02 -4.40
N VAL A 92 -12.57 0.32 -4.46
CA VAL A 92 -13.24 1.19 -3.48
C VAL A 92 -14.76 1.04 -3.54
N VAL A 93 -15.36 1.06 -4.74
CA VAL A 93 -16.82 0.90 -4.91
C VAL A 93 -17.29 -0.44 -4.34
N THR A 94 -16.52 -1.51 -4.55
CA THR A 94 -16.89 -2.84 -4.04
C THR A 94 -16.69 -2.93 -2.52
N CYS A 95 -15.59 -2.40 -1.99
CA CYS A 95 -15.33 -2.37 -0.54
C CYS A 95 -16.39 -1.55 0.23
N ARG A 96 -16.93 -0.49 -0.36
CA ARG A 96 -17.98 0.34 0.28
C ARG A 96 -19.34 -0.36 0.40
N LYS A 97 -19.59 -1.43 -0.35
CA LYS A 97 -20.86 -2.17 -0.30
C LYS A 97 -20.99 -3.06 0.94
N ASP A 98 -19.90 -3.34 1.64
CA ASP A 98 -19.87 -4.24 2.81
C ASP A 98 -19.06 -3.59 3.95
N VAL A 99 -19.71 -3.31 5.08
CA VAL A 99 -19.20 -2.39 6.13
C VAL A 99 -18.71 -3.14 7.39
N GLY A 100 -18.29 -4.40 7.23
CA GLY A 100 -17.67 -5.16 8.33
C GLY A 100 -16.32 -4.58 8.78
N GLU A 101 -15.90 -4.92 10.00
CA GLU A 101 -14.63 -4.45 10.59
C GLU A 101 -13.39 -4.85 9.76
N ALA A 102 -13.36 -6.07 9.23
CA ALA A 102 -12.27 -6.54 8.36
C ALA A 102 -12.26 -5.81 7.00
N GLN A 103 -13.43 -5.43 6.49
CA GLN A 103 -13.61 -4.69 5.25
C GLN A 103 -13.06 -3.27 5.37
N LYS A 104 -13.14 -2.64 6.55
CA LYS A 104 -12.54 -1.31 6.79
C LYS A 104 -11.03 -1.30 6.58
N CYS A 105 -10.31 -2.36 6.99
CA CYS A 105 -8.87 -2.48 6.74
C CYS A 105 -8.54 -2.49 5.24
N VAL A 106 -9.34 -3.22 4.47
CA VAL A 106 -9.19 -3.32 3.01
C VAL A 106 -9.58 -2.02 2.33
N LEU A 107 -10.61 -1.34 2.83
CA LEU A 107 -11.03 -0.03 2.34
C LEU A 107 -9.94 1.03 2.54
N ILE A 108 -9.25 1.08 3.68
CA ILE A 108 -8.11 1.99 3.90
C ILE A 108 -7.03 1.76 2.83
N HIS A 109 -6.71 0.49 2.54
CA HIS A 109 -5.73 0.15 1.51
C HIS A 109 -6.19 0.57 0.10
N ALA A 110 -7.46 0.31 -0.24
CA ALA A 110 -8.04 0.66 -1.53
C ALA A 110 -8.09 2.19 -1.73
N LEU A 111 -8.49 2.96 -0.70
CA LEU A 111 -8.50 4.43 -0.73
C LEU A 111 -7.08 4.99 -0.91
N THR A 112 -6.09 4.45 -0.19
CA THR A 112 -4.69 4.87 -0.34
C THR A 112 -4.19 4.62 -1.77
N THR A 113 -4.53 3.47 -2.33
CA THR A 113 -4.19 3.11 -3.73
C THR A 113 -4.89 4.02 -4.74
N LEU A 114 -6.17 4.32 -4.52
CA LEU A 114 -6.95 5.23 -5.36
C LEU A 114 -6.37 6.65 -5.32
N SER A 115 -6.00 7.17 -4.15
CA SER A 115 -5.34 8.47 -4.04
C SER A 115 -4.08 8.52 -4.89
N ASN A 116 -3.22 7.49 -4.81
CA ASN A 116 -2.01 7.42 -5.63
C ASN A 116 -2.31 7.38 -7.13
N CYS A 117 -3.33 6.64 -7.55
CA CYS A 117 -3.74 6.60 -8.96
C CYS A 117 -4.30 7.94 -9.45
N LEU A 118 -5.11 8.63 -8.62
CA LEU A 118 -5.66 9.94 -8.93
C LEU A 118 -4.56 11.00 -9.11
N ALA A 119 -3.56 11.00 -8.24
CA ALA A 119 -2.42 11.90 -8.39
C ALA A 119 -1.56 11.58 -9.63
N ALA A 120 -1.42 10.31 -9.99
CA ALA A 120 -0.71 9.91 -11.22
C ALA A 120 -1.42 10.39 -12.51
N VAL A 121 -2.72 10.72 -12.43
CA VAL A 121 -3.48 11.35 -13.52
C VAL A 121 -3.77 12.84 -13.24
N TRP A 122 -3.02 13.47 -12.34
CA TRP A 122 -3.11 14.90 -12.00
C TRP A 122 -4.44 15.37 -11.40
N ARG A 123 -5.28 14.45 -10.90
CA ARG A 123 -6.52 14.76 -10.16
C ARG A 123 -6.21 15.01 -8.68
N ASN A 124 -5.39 16.02 -8.41
CA ASN A 124 -4.79 16.25 -7.08
C ASN A 124 -5.80 16.57 -5.98
N ASN A 125 -6.83 17.36 -6.27
CA ASN A 125 -7.87 17.70 -5.30
C ASN A 125 -8.65 16.47 -4.83
N GLU A 126 -9.06 15.62 -5.76
CA GLU A 126 -9.75 14.36 -5.43
C GLU A 126 -8.82 13.40 -4.70
N ALA A 127 -7.56 13.31 -5.14
CA ALA A 127 -6.55 12.49 -4.48
C ALA A 127 -6.35 12.90 -3.01
N LEU A 128 -6.37 14.20 -2.71
CA LEU A 128 -6.28 14.73 -1.35
C LEU A 128 -7.50 14.32 -0.52
N THR A 129 -8.72 14.49 -1.04
CA THR A 129 -9.95 14.10 -0.35
C THR A 129 -9.94 12.61 0.00
N ILE A 130 -9.57 11.75 -0.96
CA ILE A 130 -9.50 10.31 -0.75
C ILE A 130 -8.42 9.91 0.26
N ALA A 131 -7.25 10.58 0.25
CA ALA A 131 -6.21 10.32 1.26
C ALA A 131 -6.66 10.74 2.67
N GLN A 132 -7.39 11.84 2.79
CA GLN A 132 -7.94 12.30 4.06
C GLN A 132 -8.99 11.32 4.61
N GLU A 133 -9.82 10.77 3.74
CA GLU A 133 -10.77 9.70 4.09
C GLU A 133 -10.04 8.45 4.61
N ALA A 134 -8.95 8.03 3.95
CA ALA A 134 -8.16 6.87 4.38
C ALA A 134 -7.57 7.06 5.80
N VAL A 135 -7.00 8.23 6.10
CA VAL A 135 -6.46 8.57 7.42
C VAL A 135 -7.55 8.69 8.48
N SER A 136 -8.68 9.32 8.13
CA SER A 136 -9.83 9.43 9.03
C SER A 136 -10.39 8.05 9.40
N LEU A 137 -10.55 7.17 8.42
CA LEU A 137 -10.97 5.79 8.64
C LEU A 137 -9.97 5.01 9.49
N TYR A 138 -8.66 5.18 9.24
CA TYR A 138 -7.61 4.59 10.08
C TYR A 138 -7.72 5.04 11.55
N ALA A 139 -7.93 6.34 11.80
CA ALA A 139 -8.02 6.91 13.14
C ALA A 139 -9.30 6.52 13.91
N GLN A 140 -10.43 6.35 13.21
CA GLN A 140 -11.72 6.00 13.82
C GLN A 140 -11.82 4.53 14.27
N ASN A 141 -10.92 3.64 13.81
CA ASN A 141 -11.03 2.22 14.09
C ASN A 141 -10.46 1.84 15.47
N ALA A 142 -11.29 1.17 16.26
CA ALA A 142 -11.03 0.86 17.66
C ALA A 142 -9.87 -0.14 17.86
N PRO A 143 -9.17 -0.08 19.02
CA PRO A 143 -8.02 -0.94 19.33
C PRO A 143 -8.30 -2.44 19.21
N HIS A 144 -9.53 -2.90 19.46
CA HIS A 144 -9.90 -4.32 19.40
C HIS A 144 -9.81 -4.91 17.99
N MET A 145 -9.98 -4.08 16.94
CA MET A 145 -9.78 -4.49 15.55
C MET A 145 -8.34 -4.97 15.29
N TRP A 146 -7.39 -4.52 16.10
CA TRP A 146 -5.96 -4.76 15.92
C TRP A 146 -5.38 -5.80 16.89
N GLY A 147 -6.24 -6.49 17.65
CA GLY A 147 -5.90 -7.23 18.87
C GLY A 147 -5.01 -8.47 18.73
N ASN A 148 -4.54 -8.83 17.52
CA ASN A 148 -3.53 -9.88 17.33
C ASN A 148 -2.28 -9.29 16.65
N PHE A 149 -1.13 -9.92 16.89
CA PHE A 149 0.18 -9.57 16.34
C PHE A 149 0.17 -9.35 14.81
N LEU A 150 -0.48 -10.24 14.05
CA LEU A 150 -0.64 -10.09 12.60
C LEU A 150 -1.44 -8.83 12.23
N PHE A 151 -2.43 -8.46 13.03
CA PHE A 151 -3.19 -7.22 12.85
C PHE A 151 -2.40 -5.99 13.31
N THR A 152 -1.44 -6.11 14.23
CA THR A 152 -0.57 -4.99 14.64
C THR A 152 0.41 -4.60 13.53
N ILE A 153 1.09 -5.57 12.93
CA ILE A 153 1.91 -5.35 11.73
C ILE A 153 1.06 -4.71 10.64
N ARG A 154 -0.14 -5.27 10.41
CA ARG A 154 -1.04 -4.77 9.38
C ARG A 154 -1.54 -3.36 9.64
N LYS A 155 -1.84 -3.03 10.90
CA LYS A 155 -2.22 -1.69 11.33
C LYS A 155 -1.16 -0.67 10.95
N GLN A 156 0.09 -0.93 11.33
CA GLN A 156 1.21 -0.02 11.08
C GLN A 156 1.46 0.13 9.57
N GLU A 157 1.36 -0.95 8.79
CA GLU A 157 1.43 -0.88 7.33
C GLU A 157 0.33 0.01 6.73
N LEU A 158 -0.92 -0.16 7.16
CA LEU A 158 -2.05 0.61 6.63
C LEU A 158 -1.96 2.08 7.02
N GLY A 159 -1.68 2.37 8.29
CA GLY A 159 -1.50 3.73 8.79
C GLY A 159 -0.32 4.41 8.10
N GLY A 160 0.85 3.77 8.06
CA GLY A 160 2.05 4.32 7.43
C GLY A 160 1.84 4.66 5.96
N ASN A 161 1.14 3.81 5.20
CA ASN A 161 0.80 4.09 3.81
C ASN A 161 -0.22 5.23 3.67
N ALA A 162 -1.26 5.26 4.51
CA ALA A 162 -2.30 6.29 4.44
C ALA A 162 -1.73 7.69 4.77
N PHE A 163 -0.96 7.79 5.86
CA PHE A 163 -0.27 9.03 6.26
C PHE A 163 0.75 9.49 5.21
N LEU A 164 1.51 8.56 4.64
CA LEU A 164 2.45 8.90 3.56
C LEU A 164 1.74 9.38 2.30
N ALA A 165 0.62 8.77 1.90
CA ALA A 165 -0.16 9.26 0.77
C ALA A 165 -0.73 10.66 1.05
N LEU A 166 -1.28 10.89 2.24
CA LEU A 166 -1.83 12.19 2.62
C LEU A 166 -0.77 13.29 2.65
N SER A 167 0.40 13.04 3.27
CA SER A 167 1.51 14.01 3.28
C SER A 167 1.92 14.48 1.90
N LEU A 168 2.07 13.54 0.94
CA LEU A 168 2.41 13.88 -0.44
C LEU A 168 1.32 14.73 -1.10
N ARG A 169 0.04 14.47 -0.84
CA ARG A 169 -1.07 15.28 -1.38
C ARG A 169 -1.12 16.67 -0.75
N LEU A 170 -0.89 16.78 0.54
CA LEU A 170 -0.83 18.05 1.27
C LEU A 170 0.30 18.94 0.76
N SER A 171 1.48 18.36 0.49
CA SER A 171 2.61 19.07 -0.12
C SER A 171 2.22 19.65 -1.50
N THR A 172 1.66 18.82 -2.38
CA THR A 172 1.19 19.30 -3.70
C THR A 172 0.08 20.35 -3.63
N SER A 173 -0.60 20.47 -2.48
CA SER A 173 -1.66 21.45 -2.23
C SER A 173 -1.17 22.68 -1.46
N GLY A 174 0.15 22.82 -1.25
CA GLY A 174 0.76 23.95 -0.54
C GLY A 174 0.60 23.93 0.98
N LYS A 175 0.10 22.85 1.57
CA LYS A 175 -0.12 22.72 3.02
C LYS A 175 1.10 22.09 3.70
N ALA A 176 2.23 22.79 3.64
CA ALA A 176 3.54 22.26 4.05
C ALA A 176 3.56 21.73 5.50
N GLU A 177 2.96 22.46 6.44
CA GLU A 177 2.91 22.06 7.86
C GLU A 177 2.22 20.72 8.08
N GLN A 178 1.01 20.60 7.54
CA GLN A 178 0.25 19.36 7.61
C GLN A 178 0.97 18.24 6.85
N ALA A 179 1.68 18.56 5.75
CA ALA A 179 2.41 17.57 4.97
C ALA A 179 3.53 16.92 5.78
N TRP A 180 4.45 17.69 6.36
CA TRP A 180 5.54 17.11 7.14
C TRP A 180 5.03 16.44 8.42
N SER A 181 4.00 16.97 9.09
CA SER A 181 3.42 16.34 10.28
C SER A 181 2.87 14.94 9.97
N ASN A 182 2.16 14.78 8.85
CA ASN A 182 1.68 13.46 8.41
C ASN A 182 2.85 12.54 8.00
N ALA A 183 3.93 13.08 7.43
CA ALA A 183 5.11 12.27 7.10
C ALA A 183 5.89 11.82 8.34
N GLU A 184 5.91 12.60 9.42
CA GLU A 184 6.45 12.22 10.72
C GLU A 184 5.66 11.04 11.33
N GLU A 185 4.33 11.12 11.33
CA GLU A 185 3.46 10.02 11.78
C GLU A 185 3.66 8.74 10.96
N ALA A 186 3.74 8.86 9.63
CA ALA A 186 4.05 7.71 8.76
C ALA A 186 5.41 7.09 9.13
N THR A 187 6.42 7.91 9.35
CA THR A 187 7.78 7.48 9.70
C THR A 187 7.81 6.79 11.06
N LYS A 188 7.09 7.31 12.05
CA LYS A 188 6.95 6.69 13.37
C LYS A 188 6.35 5.28 13.27
N LEU A 189 5.24 5.13 12.54
CA LEU A 189 4.62 3.82 12.32
C LEU A 189 5.57 2.84 11.60
N TYR A 190 6.35 3.32 10.62
CA TYR A 190 7.34 2.49 9.95
C TYR A 190 8.54 2.12 10.82
N ARG A 191 8.94 2.96 11.77
CA ARG A 191 9.97 2.60 12.77
C ARG A 191 9.50 1.47 13.67
N GLU A 192 8.28 1.58 14.19
CA GLU A 192 7.68 0.50 14.99
C GLU A 192 7.52 -0.79 14.16
N LEU A 193 7.13 -0.67 12.89
CA LEU A 193 6.97 -1.82 12.01
C LEU A 193 8.29 -2.53 11.71
N VAL A 194 9.39 -1.79 11.55
CA VAL A 194 10.72 -2.38 11.34
C VAL A 194 11.20 -3.17 12.54
N ALA A 195 10.86 -2.74 13.77
CA ALA A 195 11.18 -3.50 14.97
C ALA A 195 10.46 -4.87 15.02
N LEU A 196 9.25 -4.95 14.45
CA LEU A 196 8.48 -6.21 14.36
C LEU A 196 8.84 -7.04 13.12
N ALA A 197 9.17 -6.37 12.02
CA ALA A 197 9.36 -6.97 10.71
C ALA A 197 10.44 -6.21 9.91
N PRO A 198 11.73 -6.61 10.02
CA PRO A 198 12.85 -5.93 9.37
C PRO A 198 12.74 -5.78 7.85
N ARG A 199 11.91 -6.60 7.18
CA ARG A 199 11.60 -6.49 5.75
C ARG A 199 11.01 -5.13 5.33
N HIS A 200 10.57 -4.29 6.27
CA HIS A 200 10.03 -2.95 6.00
C HIS A 200 11.10 -1.84 6.00
N LEU A 201 12.37 -2.16 6.23
CA LEU A 201 13.49 -1.20 6.20
C LEU A 201 13.52 -0.32 4.92
N PRO A 202 13.35 -0.86 3.70
CA PRO A 202 13.33 -0.01 2.50
C PRO A 202 12.18 1.00 2.46
N ILE A 203 11.04 0.66 3.07
CA ILE A 203 9.86 1.52 3.14
C ILE A 203 10.10 2.63 4.16
N LEU A 204 10.69 2.32 5.32
CA LEU A 204 11.09 3.31 6.30
C LEU A 204 12.08 4.32 5.70
N ALA A 205 13.10 3.86 4.98
CA ALA A 205 14.05 4.75 4.31
C ALA A 205 13.37 5.66 3.27
N THR A 206 12.36 5.14 2.56
CA THR A 206 11.55 5.92 1.60
C THR A 206 10.71 6.98 2.31
N SER A 207 10.12 6.64 3.46
CA SER A 207 9.34 7.56 4.30
C SER A 207 10.23 8.70 4.82
N LEU A 208 11.41 8.38 5.35
CA LEU A 208 12.39 9.36 5.83
C LEU A 208 12.88 10.30 4.73
N ARG A 209 13.14 9.79 3.52
CA ARG A 209 13.50 10.62 2.37
C ARG A 209 12.38 11.61 2.01
N ASN A 210 11.12 11.17 2.04
CA ASN A 210 9.99 12.05 1.79
C ASN A 210 9.85 13.09 2.91
N LEU A 211 9.96 12.68 4.18
CA LEU A 211 9.95 13.58 5.32
C LEU A 211 11.05 14.65 5.21
N ALA A 212 12.27 14.27 4.88
CA ALA A 212 13.37 15.21 4.69
C ALA A 212 13.08 16.25 3.60
N THR A 213 12.48 15.81 2.49
CA THR A 213 12.08 16.73 1.40
C THR A 213 11.04 17.74 1.89
N LEU A 214 10.04 17.29 2.65
CA LEU A 214 8.97 18.15 3.17
C LEU A 214 9.47 19.11 4.26
N LEU A 215 10.38 18.66 5.13
CA LEU A 215 11.02 19.50 6.14
C LEU A 215 11.90 20.57 5.48
N TRP A 216 12.60 20.21 4.41
CA TRP A 216 13.41 21.16 3.64
C TRP A 216 12.53 22.25 3.01
N GLU A 217 11.44 21.88 2.35
CA GLU A 217 10.46 22.81 1.78
C GLU A 217 9.85 23.74 2.85
N ALA A 218 9.70 23.25 4.08
CA ALA A 218 9.23 24.03 5.22
C ALA A 218 10.32 24.87 5.93
N GLY A 219 11.56 24.86 5.44
CA GLY A 219 12.69 25.60 6.03
C GLY A 219 13.33 24.95 7.25
N ARG A 220 12.89 23.78 7.69
CA ARG A 220 13.43 23.00 8.82
C ARG A 220 14.64 22.18 8.39
N ARG A 221 15.71 22.86 7.97
CA ARG A 221 16.86 22.26 7.28
C ARG A 221 17.65 21.26 8.13
N ASP A 222 17.85 21.54 9.42
CA ASP A 222 18.61 20.65 10.31
C ASP A 222 17.89 19.30 10.51
N GLU A 223 16.56 19.35 10.64
CA GLU A 223 15.73 18.17 10.79
C GLU A 223 15.60 17.39 9.47
N ALA A 224 15.58 18.11 8.33
CA ALA A 224 15.67 17.50 7.01
C ALA A 224 16.99 16.73 6.83
N LEU A 225 18.11 17.32 7.25
CA LEU A 225 19.42 16.67 7.20
C LEU A 225 19.44 15.41 8.08
N ALA A 226 18.98 15.50 9.32
CA ALA A 226 18.90 14.35 10.23
C ALA A 226 18.05 13.19 9.65
N ALA A 227 16.90 13.49 9.06
CA ALA A 227 16.05 12.49 8.40
C ALA A 227 16.73 11.85 7.17
N CYS A 228 17.45 12.64 6.37
CA CYS A 228 18.26 12.14 5.25
C CYS A 228 19.39 11.22 5.72
N GLU A 229 20.13 11.61 6.76
CA GLU A 229 21.22 10.81 7.32
C GLU A 229 20.72 9.47 7.88
N GLU A 230 19.58 9.48 8.57
CA GLU A 230 18.93 8.24 9.03
C GLU A 230 18.56 7.34 7.84
N ALA A 231 17.95 7.90 6.79
CA ALA A 231 17.58 7.14 5.59
C ALA A 231 18.79 6.48 4.92
N VAL A 232 19.90 7.22 4.77
CA VAL A 232 21.16 6.70 4.19
C VAL A 232 21.74 5.60 5.06
N ASN A 233 21.76 5.78 6.39
CA ASN A 233 22.27 4.78 7.31
C ASN A 233 21.45 3.49 7.29
N LEU A 234 20.12 3.59 7.16
CA LEU A 234 19.24 2.43 7.01
C LEU A 234 19.47 1.73 5.66
N MET A 235 19.63 2.48 4.57
CA MET A 235 19.91 1.90 3.25
C MET A 235 21.26 1.18 3.22
N ARG A 236 22.29 1.72 3.87
CA ARG A 236 23.60 1.05 4.00
C ARG A 236 23.53 -0.27 4.76
N LYS A 237 22.66 -0.36 5.78
CA LYS A 237 22.45 -1.62 6.54
C LYS A 237 21.65 -2.66 5.77
N ALA A 238 20.91 -2.25 4.73
CA ALA A 238 20.05 -3.12 3.93
C ALA A 238 20.71 -3.61 2.62
N ALA A 239 21.91 -3.12 2.31
CA ALA A 239 22.75 -3.54 1.19
C ALA A 239 23.67 -4.69 1.59
#